data_AF-A0A0Q6JIY5-F1
#
_entry.id   AF-A0A0Q6JIY5-F1
#
_cell.length_a   1.000
_cell.length_b   1.000
_cell.length_c   1.000
_cell.angle_alpha   90.00
_cell.angle_beta   90.00
_cell.angle_gamma   90.00
#
_symmetry.space_group_name_H-M   'P 1'
#
loop_
_entity.id
_entity.type
_entity.pdbx_description
1 polymer ?
#
loop_
_entity_poly.entity_id
_entity_poly.type
_entity_poly.pdbx_seq_one_letter_code
_entity_poly.pdbx_strand_id
1 'polypeptide(L)'
;MTGEDGLFATAELLSRTGDLNESSAPTPWLVRQVRASQHDAEQLAQWTSSTVIDDNVQAPVFDEATFAWLHRGLPGGYEFPIGHAGLMHTYGYLLSTVVTPYGLKRQRWLTNDLAIAFGKEPTYLHPTASETPMMERVASTVLPALADPRRTTRAVLAFDEVIDSGSAMRTVYVADPRSGSTAVVYGLVTSSTAQIVSTFPVQPLTEEWARTRLSEPTRYRFNYAPPAAPPGSAFEGSTDLLVSRV
;
A
#
# COMPACT_ATOMS: atom_id res chain seq x y z
N MET A 1 -19.46 -15.73 12.42
CA MET A 1 -18.10 -15.17 12.48
C MET A 1 -18.12 -13.95 11.57
N THR A 2 -17.90 -12.75 12.11
CA THR A 2 -17.80 -11.55 11.26
C THR A 2 -16.56 -11.68 10.36
N GLY A 3 -16.48 -10.89 9.28
CA GLY A 3 -15.28 -10.88 8.42
C GLY A 3 -14.00 -10.57 9.20
N GLU A 4 -14.09 -9.77 10.26
CA GLU A 4 -12.96 -9.42 11.13
C GLU A 4 -12.56 -10.54 12.09
N ASP A 5 -13.53 -11.24 12.71
CA ASP A 5 -13.24 -12.40 13.57
C ASP A 5 -12.48 -13.48 12.80
N GLY A 6 -12.86 -13.70 11.54
CA GLY A 6 -12.16 -14.64 10.66
C GLY A 6 -10.72 -14.21 10.39
N LEU A 7 -10.46 -12.92 10.13
CA LEU A 7 -9.11 -12.41 9.90
C LEU A 7 -8.21 -12.54 11.14
N PHE A 8 -8.75 -12.27 12.34
CA PHE A 8 -8.02 -12.49 13.59
C PHE A 8 -7.70 -13.97 13.82
N ALA A 9 -8.67 -14.86 13.65
CA ALA A 9 -8.46 -16.30 13.79
C ALA A 9 -7.44 -16.82 12.77
N THR A 10 -7.46 -16.31 11.54
CA THR A 10 -6.47 -16.64 10.50
C THR A 10 -5.07 -16.18 10.89
N ALA A 11 -4.92 -14.95 11.41
CA ALA A 11 -3.64 -14.43 11.86
C ALA A 11 -3.08 -15.27 13.02
N GLU A 12 -3.90 -15.60 14.02
CA GLU A 12 -3.50 -16.44 15.15
C GLU A 12 -3.09 -17.85 14.70
N LEU A 13 -3.87 -18.46 13.80
CA LEU A 13 -3.54 -19.77 13.25
C LEU A 13 -2.19 -19.73 12.53
N LEU A 14 -1.97 -18.73 11.68
CA LEU A 14 -0.74 -18.57 10.92
C LEU A 14 0.48 -18.35 11.82
N SER A 15 0.35 -17.52 12.86
CA SER A 15 1.40 -17.33 13.87
C SER A 15 1.77 -18.64 14.57
N ARG A 16 0.80 -19.54 14.78
CA ARG A 16 1.01 -20.82 15.46
C ARG A 16 1.58 -21.91 14.57
N THR A 17 1.18 -21.98 13.30
CA THR A 17 1.51 -23.09 12.40
C THR A 17 2.59 -22.74 11.39
N GLY A 18 2.82 -21.46 11.11
CA GLY A 18 3.65 -20.99 10.00
C GLY A 18 3.06 -21.30 8.62
N ASP A 19 1.85 -21.85 8.56
CA ASP A 19 1.24 -22.26 7.30
C ASP A 19 -0.29 -22.15 7.31
N LEU A 20 -0.83 -21.74 6.17
CA LEU A 20 -2.26 -21.74 5.90
C LEU A 20 -2.51 -22.42 4.56
N ASN A 21 -3.38 -23.41 4.58
CA ASN A 21 -4.02 -23.95 3.39
C ASN A 21 -5.50 -23.61 3.40
N GLU A 22 -6.11 -23.64 2.22
CA GLU A 22 -7.49 -23.18 2.03
C GLU A 22 -8.52 -23.98 2.86
N SER A 23 -8.29 -25.28 3.04
CA SER A 23 -9.23 -26.16 3.77
C SER A 23 -9.21 -25.98 5.29
N SER A 24 -8.13 -25.41 5.84
CA SER A 24 -7.98 -25.18 7.29
C SER A 24 -8.07 -23.71 7.69
N ALA A 25 -7.99 -22.78 6.74
CA ALA A 25 -8.02 -21.35 7.03
C ALA A 25 -9.43 -20.88 7.45
N PRO A 26 -9.56 -20.12 8.56
CA PRO A 26 -10.81 -19.44 8.90
C PRO A 26 -11.30 -18.47 7.81
N THR A 27 -10.39 -17.96 6.97
CA THR A 27 -10.68 -17.17 5.77
C THR A 27 -10.13 -17.82 4.49
N PRO A 28 -10.82 -18.83 3.91
CA PRO A 28 -10.35 -19.54 2.70
C PRO A 28 -10.13 -18.62 1.49
N TRP A 29 -10.95 -17.58 1.35
CA TRP A 29 -10.82 -16.59 0.28
C TRP A 29 -9.47 -15.85 0.32
N LEU A 30 -8.88 -15.64 1.51
CA LEU A 30 -7.60 -14.95 1.65
C LEU A 30 -6.48 -15.81 1.06
N VAL A 31 -6.51 -17.12 1.34
CA VAL A 31 -5.56 -18.08 0.79
C VAL A 31 -5.64 -18.10 -0.73
N ARG A 32 -6.85 -18.12 -1.31
CA ARG A 32 -7.04 -18.06 -2.77
C ARG A 32 -6.44 -16.79 -3.39
N GLN A 33 -6.71 -15.62 -2.81
CA GLN A 33 -6.23 -14.35 -3.35
C GLN A 33 -4.73 -14.17 -3.22
N VAL A 34 -4.13 -14.59 -2.10
CA VAL A 34 -2.67 -14.57 -1.92
C VAL A 34 -2.00 -15.47 -2.95
N ARG A 35 -2.50 -16.70 -3.12
CA ARG A 35 -1.96 -17.62 -4.13
C ARG A 35 -2.10 -17.08 -5.54
N ALA A 36 -3.26 -16.55 -5.91
CA ALA A 36 -3.46 -15.94 -7.23
C ALA A 36 -2.46 -14.80 -7.46
N SER A 37 -2.27 -13.92 -6.48
CA SER A 37 -1.31 -12.81 -6.55
C SER A 37 0.15 -13.27 -6.64
N GLN A 38 0.52 -14.34 -5.93
CA GLN A 38 1.89 -14.90 -5.96
C GLN A 38 2.26 -15.49 -7.33
N HIS A 39 1.27 -15.93 -8.12
CA HIS A 39 1.49 -16.56 -9.41
C HIS A 39 1.34 -15.59 -10.59
N ASP A 40 1.09 -14.31 -10.33
CA ASP A 40 0.94 -13.29 -11.36
C ASP A 40 2.15 -12.34 -11.39
N ALA A 41 3.15 -12.69 -12.21
CA ALA A 41 4.38 -11.93 -12.33
C ALA A 41 4.16 -10.50 -12.85
N GLU A 42 3.15 -10.28 -13.70
CA GLU A 42 2.84 -8.95 -14.24
C GLU A 42 2.26 -8.05 -13.15
N GLN A 43 1.37 -8.60 -12.31
CA GLN A 43 0.82 -7.86 -11.18
C GLN A 43 1.86 -7.62 -10.09
N LEU A 44 2.74 -8.58 -9.82
CA LEU A 44 3.85 -8.39 -8.88
C LEU A 44 4.78 -7.25 -9.34
N ALA A 45 5.11 -7.17 -10.64
CA ALA A 45 5.99 -6.14 -11.18
C ALA A 45 5.47 -4.69 -11.00
N GLN A 46 4.17 -4.52 -10.76
CA GLN A 46 3.54 -3.21 -10.51
C GLN A 46 3.86 -2.64 -9.12
N TRP A 47 4.44 -3.44 -8.23
CA TRP A 47 4.78 -3.05 -6.87
C TRP A 47 6.28 -3.10 -6.66
N THR A 48 6.75 -2.32 -5.70
CA THR A 48 8.17 -2.30 -5.29
C THR A 48 8.38 -3.03 -3.97
N SER A 49 9.50 -2.77 -3.29
CA SER A 49 9.84 -3.27 -1.97
C SER A 49 9.26 -2.42 -0.84
N SER A 50 8.93 -3.06 0.28
CA SER A 50 8.47 -2.38 1.48
C SER A 50 8.98 -3.06 2.76
N THR A 51 9.03 -2.32 3.87
CA THR A 51 9.35 -2.86 5.19
C THR A 51 8.10 -3.11 6.04
N VAL A 52 8.11 -4.20 6.81
CA VAL A 52 7.05 -4.56 7.77
C VAL A 52 7.08 -3.61 8.99
N ILE A 53 8.18 -2.89 9.20
CA ILE A 53 8.36 -1.98 10.33
C ILE A 53 7.54 -0.72 10.10
N ASP A 54 6.60 -0.41 11.00
CA ASP A 54 5.83 0.84 10.94
C ASP A 54 6.58 2.01 11.57
N ASP A 55 6.59 3.15 10.89
CA ASP A 55 7.30 4.36 11.32
C ASP A 55 6.83 4.92 12.67
N ASN A 56 5.57 4.68 13.08
CA ASN A 56 5.03 5.25 14.32
C ASN A 56 5.25 4.34 15.52
N VAL A 57 5.11 3.02 15.33
CA VAL A 57 5.30 2.05 16.42
C VAL A 57 6.72 1.48 16.49
N GLN A 58 7.55 1.71 15.46
CA GLN A 58 8.93 1.21 15.37
C GLN A 58 9.04 -0.31 15.55
N ALA A 59 8.03 -1.03 15.08
CA ALA A 59 7.89 -2.47 15.23
C ALA A 59 7.20 -3.09 14.00
N PRO A 60 7.38 -4.40 13.75
CA PRO A 60 6.67 -5.12 12.70
C PRO A 60 5.16 -5.06 12.92
N VAL A 61 4.39 -4.81 11.84
CA VAL A 61 2.92 -4.79 11.90
C VAL A 61 2.28 -6.19 11.80
N PHE A 62 3.06 -7.18 11.39
CA PHE A 62 2.73 -8.61 11.45
C PHE A 62 4.03 -9.40 11.62
N ASP A 63 3.91 -10.67 11.99
CA ASP A 63 5.04 -11.52 12.36
C ASP A 63 5.77 -12.15 11.16
N GLU A 64 6.92 -12.76 11.45
CA GLU A 64 7.76 -13.43 10.45
C GLU A 64 7.06 -14.65 9.83
N ALA A 65 6.19 -15.35 10.57
CA ALA A 65 5.39 -16.45 10.04
C ALA A 65 4.43 -15.96 8.93
N THR A 66 3.75 -14.83 9.18
CA THR A 66 2.90 -14.17 8.20
C THR A 66 3.71 -13.72 6.99
N PHE A 67 4.87 -13.09 7.23
CA PHE A 67 5.77 -12.68 6.17
C PHE A 67 6.20 -13.86 5.28
N ALA A 68 6.68 -14.95 5.88
CA ALA A 68 7.16 -16.14 5.17
C ALA A 68 6.05 -16.80 4.35
N TRP A 69 4.83 -16.85 4.87
CA TRP A 69 3.67 -17.37 4.14
C TRP A 69 3.29 -16.49 2.94
N LEU A 70 3.27 -15.16 3.11
CA LEU A 70 2.99 -14.22 2.03
C LEU A 70 4.02 -14.27 0.90
N HIS A 71 5.29 -14.54 1.20
CA HIS A 71 6.36 -14.52 0.20
C HIS A 71 6.75 -15.91 -0.32
N ARG A 72 6.06 -16.96 0.11
CA ARG A 72 6.39 -18.34 -0.26
C ARG A 72 6.35 -18.53 -1.77
N GLY A 73 7.46 -19.01 -2.32
CA GLY A 73 7.58 -19.35 -3.75
C GLY A 73 7.78 -18.15 -4.67
N LEU A 74 7.89 -16.93 -4.13
CA LEU A 74 8.18 -15.76 -4.96
C LEU A 74 9.65 -15.78 -5.44
N PRO A 75 9.90 -15.39 -6.70
CA PRO A 75 11.24 -15.05 -7.13
C PRO A 75 11.69 -13.74 -6.47
N GLY A 76 12.96 -13.63 -6.08
CA GLY A 76 13.54 -12.38 -5.58
C GLY A 76 14.14 -12.41 -4.18
N GLY A 77 13.99 -13.51 -3.42
CA GLY A 77 14.73 -13.70 -2.17
C GLY A 77 14.43 -12.64 -1.09
N TYR A 78 13.16 -12.24 -0.96
CA TYR A 78 12.74 -11.33 0.11
C TYR A 78 13.02 -11.93 1.49
N GLU A 79 13.60 -11.11 2.38
CA GLU A 79 13.98 -11.50 3.74
C GLU A 79 13.35 -10.54 4.74
N PHE A 80 12.82 -11.08 5.84
CA PHE A 80 12.22 -10.26 6.88
C PHE A 80 13.26 -9.24 7.42
N PRO A 81 12.92 -7.94 7.55
CA PRO A 81 11.59 -7.35 7.49
C PRO A 81 11.26 -6.66 6.15
N ILE A 82 11.96 -6.95 5.05
CA ILE A 82 11.79 -6.30 3.74
C ILE A 82 11.18 -7.29 2.73
N GLY A 83 10.00 -6.95 2.23
CA GLY A 83 9.24 -7.80 1.31
C GLY A 83 8.64 -7.05 0.14
N HIS A 84 7.78 -7.76 -0.59
CA HIS A 84 7.02 -7.24 -1.71
C HIS A 84 5.86 -6.36 -1.23
N ALA A 85 5.87 -5.09 -1.64
CA ALA A 85 4.95 -4.08 -1.13
C ALA A 85 3.47 -4.45 -1.32
N GLY A 86 3.08 -4.95 -2.50
CA GLY A 86 1.69 -5.33 -2.77
C GLY A 86 1.14 -6.33 -1.77
N LEU A 87 1.82 -7.47 -1.60
CA LEU A 87 1.41 -8.53 -0.67
C LEU A 87 1.38 -8.06 0.78
N MET A 88 2.34 -7.25 1.19
CA MET A 88 2.42 -6.72 2.56
C MET A 88 1.31 -5.70 2.85
N HIS A 89 1.15 -4.69 2.00
CA HIS A 89 0.19 -3.60 2.23
C HIS A 89 -1.25 -4.05 2.02
N THR A 90 -1.50 -5.05 1.16
CA THR A 90 -2.84 -5.61 0.97
C THR A 90 -3.13 -6.71 2.00
N TYR A 91 -2.55 -7.89 1.82
CA TYR A 91 -2.85 -9.07 2.62
C TYR A 91 -2.22 -9.05 4.01
N GLY A 92 -0.97 -8.59 4.13
CA GLY A 92 -0.30 -8.45 5.43
C GLY A 92 -1.04 -7.50 6.37
N TYR A 93 -1.57 -6.38 5.85
CA TYR A 93 -2.35 -5.46 6.67
C TYR A 93 -3.71 -6.02 7.11
N LEU A 94 -4.34 -6.88 6.32
CA LEU A 94 -5.57 -7.57 6.78
C LEU A 94 -5.29 -8.45 8.00
N LEU A 95 -4.10 -9.07 8.05
CA LEU A 95 -3.64 -9.93 9.14
C LEU A 95 -2.96 -9.17 10.30
N SER A 96 -2.56 -7.91 10.10
CA SER A 96 -1.93 -7.07 11.13
C SER A 96 -2.79 -6.94 12.37
N THR A 97 -2.28 -7.37 13.53
CA THR A 97 -2.94 -7.22 14.84
C THR A 97 -2.47 -5.99 15.62
N VAL A 98 -1.45 -5.29 15.10
CA VAL A 98 -0.87 -4.10 15.74
C VAL A 98 -1.78 -2.89 15.57
N VAL A 99 -2.11 -2.24 16.69
CA VAL A 99 -2.84 -0.96 16.73
C VAL A 99 -1.84 0.18 16.62
N THR A 100 -2.04 1.05 15.64
CA THR A 100 -1.26 2.29 15.44
C THR A 100 -2.02 3.49 16.02
N PRO A 101 -1.41 4.70 16.11
CA PRO A 101 -2.15 5.92 16.47
C PRO A 101 -3.37 6.21 15.57
N TYR A 102 -3.43 5.61 14.38
CA TYR A 102 -4.50 5.75 13.41
C TYR A 102 -5.46 4.55 13.37
N GLY A 103 -5.39 3.68 14.39
CA GLY A 103 -6.16 2.43 14.44
C GLY A 103 -5.44 1.25 13.79
N LEU A 104 -6.21 0.23 13.41
CA LEU A 104 -5.68 -1.01 12.84
C LEU A 104 -5.41 -0.82 11.34
N LYS A 105 -4.27 -1.31 10.85
CA LYS A 105 -3.92 -1.16 9.43
C LYS A 105 -4.94 -1.81 8.48
N ARG A 106 -5.62 -2.89 8.90
CA ARG A 106 -6.69 -3.51 8.09
C ARG A 106 -7.86 -2.58 7.77
N GLN A 107 -8.11 -1.56 8.60
CA GLN A 107 -9.21 -0.62 8.38
C GLN A 107 -9.08 0.11 7.05
N ARG A 108 -7.86 0.27 6.52
CA ARG A 108 -7.59 0.83 5.18
C ARG A 108 -8.34 0.12 4.05
N TRP A 109 -8.72 -1.14 4.27
CA TRP A 109 -9.37 -2.00 3.28
C TRP A 109 -10.82 -2.35 3.60
N LEU A 110 -11.25 -2.06 4.83
CA LEU A 110 -12.60 -2.36 5.32
C LEU A 110 -13.52 -1.12 5.31
N THR A 111 -12.94 0.04 4.97
CA THR A 111 -13.67 1.30 4.74
C THR A 111 -13.84 1.56 3.24
N ASN A 112 -14.86 2.33 2.89
CA ASN A 112 -15.15 2.69 1.50
C ASN A 112 -14.30 3.87 0.97
N ASP A 113 -13.64 4.60 1.87
CA ASP A 113 -13.04 5.92 1.57
C ASP A 113 -12.03 5.87 0.43
N LEU A 114 -11.20 4.82 0.39
CA LEU A 114 -10.21 4.64 -0.67
C LEU A 114 -10.88 4.47 -2.04
N ALA A 115 -11.89 3.59 -2.12
CA ALA A 115 -12.59 3.36 -3.39
C ALA A 115 -13.31 4.62 -3.87
N ILE A 116 -13.97 5.33 -2.94
CA ILE A 116 -14.70 6.58 -3.23
C ILE A 116 -13.74 7.67 -3.71
N ALA A 117 -12.58 7.84 -3.07
CA ALA A 117 -11.58 8.84 -3.48
C ALA A 117 -11.15 8.66 -4.95
N PHE A 118 -11.05 7.40 -5.40
CA PHE A 118 -10.76 7.03 -6.79
C PHE A 118 -11.98 7.01 -7.73
N GLY A 119 -13.18 7.34 -7.24
CA GLY A 119 -14.41 7.30 -8.02
C GLY A 119 -14.86 5.90 -8.40
N LYS A 120 -14.50 4.89 -7.61
CA LYS A 120 -15.00 3.52 -7.71
C LYS A 120 -16.25 3.35 -6.83
N GLU A 121 -16.98 2.26 -7.07
CA GLU A 121 -18.05 1.85 -6.16
C GLU A 121 -17.51 1.62 -4.74
N PRO A 122 -18.25 1.98 -3.67
CA PRO A 122 -17.75 2.01 -2.30
C PRO A 122 -17.01 0.74 -1.84
N THR A 123 -17.54 -0.43 -2.19
CA THR A 123 -16.97 -1.73 -1.78
C THR A 123 -15.98 -2.31 -2.78
N TYR A 124 -15.65 -1.58 -3.86
CA TYR A 124 -14.84 -2.10 -4.98
C TYR A 124 -13.47 -2.60 -4.55
N LEU A 125 -12.88 -2.07 -3.47
CA LEU A 125 -11.59 -2.49 -2.95
C LEU A 125 -11.69 -3.38 -1.70
N HIS A 126 -12.90 -3.73 -1.26
CA HIS A 126 -13.07 -4.69 -0.18
C HIS A 126 -12.50 -6.06 -0.60
N PRO A 127 -11.88 -6.79 0.33
CA PRO A 127 -11.21 -8.04 0.02
C PRO A 127 -12.14 -9.05 -0.67
N THR A 128 -13.38 -9.18 -0.20
CA THR A 128 -14.34 -10.19 -0.72
C THR A 128 -15.25 -9.68 -1.83
N ALA A 129 -15.01 -8.48 -2.38
CA ALA A 129 -15.92 -7.89 -3.36
C ALA A 129 -15.78 -8.48 -4.79
N SER A 130 -14.73 -9.26 -5.04
CA SER A 130 -14.51 -9.92 -6.34
C SER A 130 -13.59 -11.13 -6.18
N GLU A 131 -13.66 -12.06 -7.13
CA GLU A 131 -12.67 -13.12 -7.28
C GLU A 131 -11.35 -12.62 -7.91
N THR A 132 -11.36 -11.47 -8.60
CA THR A 132 -10.13 -10.80 -9.02
C THR A 132 -9.32 -10.42 -7.78
N PRO A 133 -8.04 -10.81 -7.69
CA PRO A 133 -7.21 -10.55 -6.52
C PRO A 133 -7.24 -9.08 -6.11
N MET A 134 -7.42 -8.84 -4.81
CA MET A 134 -7.44 -7.49 -4.27
C MET A 134 -6.19 -6.67 -4.65
N MET A 135 -5.00 -7.29 -4.67
CA MET A 135 -3.76 -6.62 -5.07
C MET A 135 -3.84 -6.04 -6.50
N GLU A 136 -4.36 -6.81 -7.45
CA GLU A 136 -4.58 -6.38 -8.84
C GLU A 136 -5.63 -5.25 -8.93
N ARG A 137 -6.76 -5.39 -8.22
CA ARG A 137 -7.82 -4.35 -8.20
C ARG A 137 -7.32 -3.04 -7.62
N VAL A 138 -6.49 -3.10 -6.58
CA VAL A 138 -5.84 -1.92 -6.00
C VAL A 138 -4.88 -1.32 -7.02
N ALA A 139 -3.99 -2.12 -7.60
CA ALA A 139 -2.97 -1.61 -8.51
C ALA A 139 -3.58 -0.95 -9.76
N SER A 140 -4.53 -1.63 -10.41
CA SER A 140 -5.28 -1.08 -11.55
C SER A 140 -6.07 0.20 -11.21
N THR A 141 -6.45 0.40 -9.95
CA THR A 141 -7.13 1.62 -9.50
C THR A 141 -6.16 2.79 -9.31
N VAL A 142 -4.99 2.55 -8.71
CA VAL A 142 -4.09 3.63 -8.26
C VAL A 142 -2.95 3.94 -9.23
N LEU A 143 -2.52 2.98 -10.06
CA LEU A 143 -1.45 3.17 -11.03
C LEU A 143 -1.69 4.32 -12.01
N PRO A 144 -2.90 4.53 -12.58
CA PRO A 144 -3.11 5.65 -13.49
C PRO A 144 -2.81 7.01 -12.84
N ALA A 145 -3.18 7.18 -11.56
CA ALA A 145 -2.90 8.40 -10.81
C ALA A 145 -1.41 8.57 -10.51
N LEU A 146 -0.71 7.47 -10.19
CA LEU A 146 0.73 7.48 -9.94
C LEU A 146 1.53 7.76 -11.22
N ALA A 147 1.19 7.10 -12.33
CA ALA A 147 1.90 7.22 -13.59
C ALA A 147 1.75 8.60 -14.23
N ASP A 148 0.52 9.13 -14.27
CA ASP A 148 0.22 10.45 -14.85
C ASP A 148 -0.78 11.23 -13.99
N PRO A 149 -0.30 11.87 -12.90
CA PRO A 149 -1.18 12.66 -12.04
C PRO A 149 -1.77 13.87 -12.76
N ARG A 150 -1.12 14.41 -13.80
CA ARG A 150 -1.60 15.59 -14.53
C ARG A 150 -2.86 15.28 -15.32
N ARG A 151 -2.95 14.07 -15.90
CA ARG A 151 -4.15 13.58 -16.60
C ARG A 151 -5.21 13.01 -15.68
N THR A 152 -4.90 12.83 -14.40
CA THR A 152 -5.86 12.35 -13.41
C THR A 152 -6.70 13.50 -12.87
N THR A 153 -7.99 13.51 -13.22
CA THR A 153 -8.93 14.59 -12.83
C THR A 153 -9.13 14.69 -11.34
N ARG A 154 -9.06 13.56 -10.63
CA ARG A 154 -9.21 13.47 -9.17
C ARG A 154 -7.93 13.78 -8.39
N ALA A 155 -6.78 13.91 -9.07
CA ALA A 155 -5.54 14.31 -8.40
C ALA A 155 -5.63 15.78 -7.99
N VAL A 156 -5.44 16.04 -6.69
CA VAL A 156 -5.53 17.39 -6.10
C VAL A 156 -4.16 17.93 -5.72
N LEU A 157 -3.22 17.07 -5.35
CA LEU A 157 -1.81 17.41 -5.12
C LEU A 157 -0.95 16.26 -5.64
N ALA A 158 0.10 16.58 -6.39
CA ALA A 158 1.10 15.59 -6.77
C ALA A 158 2.47 16.24 -6.87
N PHE A 159 3.48 15.57 -6.37
CA PHE A 159 4.86 16.03 -6.41
C PHE A 159 5.82 14.83 -6.41
N ASP A 160 7.01 15.08 -6.95
CA ASP A 160 8.13 14.15 -6.99
C ASP A 160 9.20 14.61 -6.00
N GLU A 161 9.61 13.72 -5.10
CA GLU A 161 10.84 13.86 -4.32
C GLU A 161 11.96 13.18 -5.14
N VAL A 162 12.77 13.98 -5.86
CA VAL A 162 13.77 13.51 -6.83
C VAL A 162 14.92 12.81 -6.10
N ILE A 163 15.19 11.55 -6.46
CA ILE A 163 16.28 10.77 -5.88
C ILE A 163 17.56 11.01 -6.69
N ASP A 164 17.45 10.88 -8.02
CA ASP A 164 18.54 11.07 -8.98
C ASP A 164 17.99 11.46 -10.36
N SER A 165 18.86 11.50 -11.37
CA SER A 165 18.47 11.89 -12.75
C SER A 165 17.46 10.95 -13.42
N GLY A 166 17.26 9.74 -12.91
CA GLY A 166 16.41 8.71 -13.51
C GLY A 166 15.22 8.28 -12.66
N SER A 167 15.16 8.70 -11.39
CA SER A 167 14.15 8.21 -10.45
C SER A 167 13.71 9.25 -9.43
N ALA A 168 12.44 9.15 -9.04
CA ALA A 168 11.84 9.95 -7.97
C ALA A 168 10.83 9.14 -7.17
N MET A 169 10.62 9.54 -5.92
CA MET A 169 9.47 9.09 -5.15
C MET A 169 8.30 10.02 -5.41
N ARG A 170 7.22 9.50 -5.99
CA ARG A 170 6.03 10.28 -6.29
C ARG A 170 4.99 10.12 -5.20
N THR A 171 4.48 11.23 -4.71
CA THR A 171 3.28 11.29 -3.87
C THR A 171 2.13 11.89 -4.66
N VAL A 172 0.98 11.21 -4.69
CA VAL A 172 -0.25 11.70 -5.33
C VAL A 172 -1.39 11.63 -4.35
N TYR A 173 -2.00 12.78 -4.06
CA TYR A 173 -3.26 12.86 -3.34
C TYR A 173 -4.40 12.93 -4.35
N VAL A 174 -5.36 12.03 -4.21
CA VAL A 174 -6.63 12.06 -4.95
C VAL A 174 -7.77 12.37 -4.00
N ALA A 175 -8.77 13.10 -4.48
CA ALA A 175 -9.95 13.40 -3.70
C ALA A 175 -11.22 13.23 -4.53
N ASP A 176 -12.29 12.76 -3.88
CA ASP A 176 -13.63 12.83 -4.43
C ASP A 176 -14.28 14.18 -4.15
N PRO A 177 -14.67 14.94 -5.18
CA PRO A 177 -15.18 16.29 -5.00
C PRO A 177 -16.56 16.34 -4.34
N ARG A 178 -17.28 15.21 -4.23
CA ARG A 178 -18.62 15.16 -3.66
C ARG A 178 -18.61 14.80 -2.18
N SER A 179 -17.83 13.81 -1.81
CA SER A 179 -17.74 13.28 -0.44
C SER A 179 -16.58 13.87 0.36
N GLY A 180 -15.58 14.46 -0.29
CA GLY A 180 -14.32 14.87 0.36
C GLY A 180 -13.39 13.70 0.71
N SER A 181 -13.77 12.46 0.37
CA SER A 181 -12.92 11.28 0.59
C SER A 181 -11.58 11.48 -0.12
N THR A 182 -10.49 11.43 0.65
CA THR A 182 -9.14 11.68 0.15
C THR A 182 -8.29 10.44 0.35
N ALA A 183 -7.42 10.15 -0.60
CA ALA A 183 -6.46 9.07 -0.51
C ALA A 183 -5.09 9.52 -1.02
N VAL A 184 -4.04 8.88 -0.52
CA VAL A 184 -2.68 9.04 -1.01
C VAL A 184 -2.24 7.79 -1.75
N VAL A 185 -1.48 7.98 -2.82
CA VAL A 185 -0.68 6.95 -3.50
C VAL A 185 0.76 7.39 -3.42
N TYR A 186 1.62 6.46 -3.06
CA TYR A 186 3.05 6.67 -3.03
C TYR A 186 3.74 5.56 -3.82
N GLY A 187 4.72 5.94 -4.62
CA GLY A 187 5.40 5.00 -5.51
C GLY A 187 6.74 5.50 -6.01
N LEU A 188 7.55 4.57 -6.49
CA LEU A 188 8.77 4.84 -7.23
C LEU A 188 8.40 5.10 -8.69
N VAL A 189 8.85 6.21 -9.25
CA VAL A 189 8.69 6.52 -10.67
C VAL A 189 10.06 6.65 -11.32
N THR A 190 10.18 6.11 -12.53
CA THR A 190 11.32 6.26 -13.42
C THR A 190 10.87 6.85 -14.74
N SER A 191 11.79 7.03 -15.69
CA SER A 191 11.44 7.46 -17.05
C SER A 191 10.51 6.49 -17.79
N SER A 192 10.45 5.21 -17.39
CA SER A 192 9.72 4.16 -18.12
C SER A 192 8.66 3.45 -17.29
N THR A 193 8.71 3.53 -15.96
CA THR A 193 7.84 2.75 -15.08
C THR A 193 7.36 3.55 -13.87
N ALA A 194 6.20 3.16 -13.35
CA ALA A 194 5.71 3.57 -12.04
C ALA A 194 5.38 2.32 -11.24
N GLN A 195 5.95 2.20 -10.05
CA GLN A 195 5.73 1.07 -9.15
C GLN A 195 5.16 1.55 -7.83
N ILE A 196 4.13 0.86 -7.34
CA ILE A 196 3.44 1.23 -6.11
C ILE A 196 4.24 0.77 -4.91
N VAL A 197 4.37 1.67 -3.92
CA VAL A 197 4.77 1.31 -2.55
C VAL A 197 3.53 1.10 -1.71
N SER A 198 2.67 2.12 -1.60
CA SER A 198 1.54 2.09 -0.68
C SER A 198 0.43 3.01 -1.15
N THR A 199 -0.79 2.71 -0.72
CA THR A 199 -1.95 3.59 -0.86
C THR A 199 -2.88 3.40 0.33
N PHE A 200 -3.52 4.48 0.78
CA PHE A 200 -4.45 4.46 1.90
C PHE A 200 -5.31 5.72 1.95
N PRO A 201 -6.51 5.65 2.55
CA PRO A 201 -7.33 6.82 2.79
C PRO A 201 -6.67 7.74 3.82
N VAL A 202 -6.88 9.05 3.65
CA VAL A 202 -6.41 10.10 4.55
C VAL A 202 -7.53 11.10 4.81
N GLN A 203 -7.36 11.94 5.82
CA GLN A 203 -8.26 13.07 6.04
C GLN A 203 -8.26 14.02 4.83
N PRO A 204 -9.31 14.84 4.64
CA PRO A 204 -9.33 15.85 3.58
C PRO A 204 -8.07 16.71 3.61
N LEU A 205 -7.43 16.85 2.44
CA LEU A 205 -6.22 17.65 2.29
C LEU A 205 -6.57 19.14 2.35
N THR A 206 -5.93 19.89 3.26
CA THR A 206 -6.07 21.35 3.36
C THR A 206 -4.88 22.05 2.71
N GLU A 207 -5.02 23.32 2.33
CA GLU A 207 -3.92 24.12 1.77
C GLU A 207 -2.71 24.20 2.73
N GLU A 208 -2.97 24.35 4.04
CA GLU A 208 -1.93 24.40 5.07
C GLU A 208 -1.18 23.06 5.15
N TRP A 209 -1.91 21.94 5.12
CA TRP A 209 -1.29 20.63 5.14
C TRP A 209 -0.50 20.36 3.86
N ALA A 210 -1.03 20.75 2.69
CA ALA A 210 -0.32 20.66 1.42
C ALA A 210 1.00 21.45 1.44
N ARG A 211 0.96 22.70 1.94
CA ARG A 211 2.15 23.55 2.09
C ARG A 211 3.18 22.93 3.04
N THR A 212 2.72 22.40 4.16
CA THR A 212 3.57 21.71 5.14
C THR A 212 4.21 20.48 4.53
N ARG A 213 3.43 19.64 3.83
CA ARG A 213 3.94 18.42 3.20
C ARG A 213 5.01 18.72 2.15
N LEU A 214 4.85 19.81 1.38
CA LEU A 214 5.81 20.26 0.37
C LEU A 214 7.08 20.89 0.96
N SER A 215 7.05 21.37 2.21
CA SER A 215 8.23 21.92 2.88
C SER A 215 9.01 20.89 3.70
N GLU A 216 8.47 19.69 3.88
CA GLU A 216 9.18 18.62 4.55
C GLU A 216 10.44 18.19 3.76
N PRO A 217 11.54 17.83 4.45
CA PRO A 217 12.71 17.25 3.80
C PRO A 217 12.38 15.98 3.02
N THR A 218 13.12 15.77 1.94
CA THR A 218 13.07 14.57 1.13
C THR A 218 13.49 13.34 1.93
N ARG A 219 12.62 12.33 1.97
CA ARG A 219 12.90 11.04 2.63
C ARG A 219 12.05 9.92 2.06
N TYR A 220 12.50 8.68 2.24
CA TYR A 220 11.68 7.52 1.92
C TYR A 220 10.54 7.40 2.93
N ARG A 221 9.31 7.20 2.43
CA ARG A 221 8.09 7.27 3.25
C ARG A 221 7.22 6.03 3.08
N PHE A 222 6.24 5.92 3.96
CA PHE A 222 5.14 4.95 3.84
C PHE A 222 5.65 3.52 3.63
N ASN A 223 6.68 3.17 4.41
CA ASN A 223 7.31 1.87 4.43
C ASN A 223 8.09 1.50 3.16
N TYR A 224 8.44 2.42 2.27
CA TYR A 224 9.34 2.09 1.15
C TYR A 224 10.70 1.59 1.67
N ALA A 225 11.19 0.50 1.08
CA ALA A 225 12.49 -0.08 1.41
C ALA A 225 13.45 0.05 0.21
N PRO A 226 14.23 1.13 0.13
CA PRO A 226 15.18 1.32 -0.97
C PRO A 226 16.31 0.27 -0.91
N PRO A 227 16.89 -0.13 -2.06
CA PRO A 227 17.91 -1.18 -2.09
C PRO A 227 19.26 -0.77 -1.46
N ALA A 228 19.53 0.54 -1.38
CA ALA A 228 20.83 1.07 -0.97
C ALA A 228 20.77 1.95 0.29
N ALA A 229 19.64 1.97 1.00
CA ALA A 229 19.47 2.80 2.20
C ALA A 229 18.50 2.18 3.20
N PRO A 230 18.51 2.60 4.47
CA PRO A 230 17.49 2.20 5.43
C PRO A 230 16.10 2.76 5.04
N PRO A 231 15.01 2.01 5.26
CA PRO A 231 13.66 2.58 5.19
C PRO A 231 13.53 3.83 6.07
N GLY A 232 12.80 4.84 5.61
CA GLY A 232 12.58 6.08 6.36
C GLY A 232 13.72 7.10 6.28
N SER A 233 14.88 6.74 5.72
CA SER A 233 16.04 7.63 5.66
C SER A 233 15.78 8.83 4.75
N ALA A 234 16.37 9.98 5.13
CA ALA A 234 16.46 11.14 4.25
C ALA A 234 17.42 10.86 3.08
N PHE A 235 17.24 11.61 1.99
CA PHE A 235 18.18 11.64 0.87
C PHE A 235 18.29 13.08 0.35
N GLU A 236 19.43 13.42 -0.24
CA GLU A 236 19.61 14.72 -0.89
C GLU A 236 18.81 14.73 -2.20
N GLY A 237 17.85 15.63 -2.30
CA GLY A 237 16.94 15.70 -3.45
C GLY A 237 16.19 17.03 -3.51
N SER A 238 15.48 17.24 -4.61
CA SER A 238 14.54 18.36 -4.77
C SER A 238 13.09 17.85 -4.74
N THR A 239 12.17 18.76 -4.48
CA THR A 239 10.73 18.50 -4.59
C THR A 239 10.20 19.21 -5.83
N ASP A 240 9.69 18.45 -6.78
CA ASP A 240 9.14 18.94 -8.04
C ASP A 240 7.61 18.84 -8.02
N LEU A 241 6.93 19.98 -8.00
CA LEU A 241 5.46 20.03 -8.00
C LEU A 241 4.88 19.69 -9.38
N LEU A 242 3.97 18.72 -9.43
CA LEU A 242 3.32 18.27 -10.66
C LEU A 242 1.88 18.76 -10.80
N VAL A 243 1.13 18.72 -9.71
CA VAL A 243 -0.29 19.13 -9.62
C VAL A 243 -0.51 19.85 -8.30
N SER A 244 -1.21 20.98 -8.34
CA SER A 244 -1.73 21.67 -7.15
C SER A 244 -3.10 22.26 -7.46
N ARG A 245 -4.13 21.70 -6.85
CA ARG A 245 -5.55 22.07 -6.97
C ARG A 245 -6.26 22.05 -5.59
N VAL A 246 -5.46 21.96 -4.53
CA VAL A 246 -5.91 22.05 -3.13
C VAL A 246 -6.30 23.48 -2.81
#